data_AF-A0A3D4JGQ5-F1
#
_entry.id   AF-A0A3D4JGQ5-F1
#
_cell.length_a   1.000
_cell.length_b   1.000
_cell.length_c   1.000
_cell.angle_alpha   90.00
_cell.angle_beta   90.00
_cell.angle_gamma   90.00
#
_symmetry.space_group_name_H-M   'P 1'
#
loop_
_entity.id
_entity.type
_entity.pdbx_description
1 polymer ?
#
loop_
_entity_poly.entity_id
_entity_poly.type
_entity_poly.pdbx_seq_one_letter_code
_entity_poly.pdbx_strand_id
1 'polypeptide(L)'
;GPSHPPPLPLEKVETPNCNTIESLANFLNIPKEKTAKALMFTRISDNQFIFVVVRGDMTLSEAKLKNAVGEVKLATAESISKSGAEAGYASPIGLKDALIVVDDLIPQSSNLAAGANEVGYHFINTNYGRDYQAEIVADLVLAKADDACVNCGNKLSNQNAIVLKTNNEFHFENILLALAESYHDEKGLTFPKSFSPFDVYLMHVPGKTINTKERAEEIYQQLKNAGISVLFDDRDERAGVKFNDADLIGCPLRITVGEKALQNGMVELKKRTLQNLELLELENIKNIPHFL
;
A
#
# COMPACT_ATOMS: atom_id res chain seq x y z
N GLY A 1 -25.11 -15.09 -25.79
CA GLY A 1 -24.40 -13.96 -25.14
C GLY A 1 -24.93 -12.67 -25.72
N PRO A 2 -24.76 -11.51 -25.06
CA PRO A 2 -25.23 -10.25 -25.65
C PRO A 2 -24.50 -10.09 -26.99
N SER A 3 -25.28 -10.12 -28.07
CA SER A 3 -24.80 -9.93 -29.43
C SER A 3 -24.06 -8.62 -29.51
N HIS A 4 -22.77 -8.64 -29.87
CA HIS A 4 -22.05 -7.42 -30.19
C HIS A 4 -22.88 -6.65 -31.24
N PRO A 5 -23.21 -5.38 -30.99
CA PRO A 5 -23.99 -4.61 -31.95
C PRO A 5 -23.21 -4.57 -33.27
N PRO A 6 -23.88 -4.66 -34.42
CA PRO A 6 -23.21 -4.65 -35.71
C PRO A 6 -22.35 -3.38 -35.86
N PRO A 7 -21.23 -3.45 -36.59
CA PRO A 7 -20.38 -2.29 -36.80
C PRO A 7 -21.14 -1.19 -37.55
N LEU A 8 -21.19 0.01 -36.97
CA LEU A 8 -21.76 1.22 -37.58
C LEU A 8 -20.67 1.96 -38.39
N PRO A 9 -21.02 2.76 -39.41
CA PRO A 9 -20.03 3.51 -40.19
C PRO A 9 -19.13 4.38 -39.30
N LEU A 10 -17.84 4.41 -39.63
CA LEU A 10 -16.87 5.29 -38.98
C LEU A 10 -17.22 6.75 -39.30
N GLU A 11 -17.39 7.58 -38.28
CA GLU A 11 -17.72 8.99 -38.45
C GLU A 11 -16.79 9.86 -37.60
N LYS A 12 -16.32 10.97 -38.17
CA LYS A 12 -15.54 11.99 -37.46
C LYS A 12 -16.49 13.07 -36.96
N VAL A 13 -16.45 13.35 -35.65
CA VAL A 13 -17.31 14.33 -34.98
C VAL A 13 -16.48 15.38 -34.26
N GLU A 14 -16.98 16.61 -34.22
CA GLU A 14 -16.37 17.71 -33.47
C GLU A 14 -16.69 17.57 -31.98
N THR A 15 -15.66 17.62 -31.16
CA THR A 15 -15.66 17.43 -29.70
C THR A 15 -14.68 18.44 -29.07
N PRO A 16 -15.01 19.74 -29.11
CA PRO A 16 -14.10 20.78 -28.64
C PRO A 16 -13.85 20.62 -27.13
N ASN A 17 -12.61 20.80 -26.69
CA ASN A 17 -12.20 20.72 -25.29
C ASN A 17 -12.46 19.35 -24.60
N CYS A 18 -12.62 18.27 -25.37
CA CYS A 18 -12.86 16.92 -24.84
C CYS A 18 -11.57 16.09 -24.83
N ASN A 19 -10.59 16.47 -24.01
CA ASN A 19 -9.27 15.82 -23.95
C ASN A 19 -9.16 14.66 -22.92
N THR A 20 -10.27 14.28 -22.27
CA THR A 20 -10.31 13.19 -21.29
C THR A 20 -11.46 12.24 -21.61
N ILE A 21 -11.36 10.99 -21.15
CA ILE A 21 -12.46 10.02 -21.27
C ILE A 21 -13.75 10.53 -20.62
N GLU A 22 -13.62 11.25 -19.50
CA GLU A 22 -14.78 11.78 -18.80
C GLU A 22 -15.47 12.90 -19.57
N SER A 23 -14.70 13.87 -20.07
CA SER A 23 -15.26 14.94 -20.89
C SER A 23 -15.86 14.43 -22.19
N LEU A 24 -15.22 13.45 -22.85
CA LEU A 24 -15.75 12.81 -24.06
C LEU A 24 -17.06 12.05 -23.81
N ALA A 25 -17.08 11.19 -22.79
CA ALA A 25 -18.26 10.39 -22.46
C ALA A 25 -19.48 11.28 -22.14
N ASN A 26 -19.26 12.34 -21.36
CA ASN A 26 -20.29 13.31 -21.03
C ASN A 26 -20.77 14.10 -22.26
N PHE A 27 -19.84 14.53 -23.12
CA PHE A 27 -20.17 15.30 -24.33
C PHE A 27 -21.00 14.48 -25.33
N LEU A 28 -20.62 13.22 -25.56
CA LEU A 28 -21.33 12.31 -26.46
C LEU A 28 -22.55 11.63 -25.84
N ASN A 29 -22.78 11.82 -24.53
CA ASN A 29 -23.83 11.16 -23.75
C ASN A 29 -23.77 9.62 -23.88
N ILE A 30 -22.58 9.05 -23.70
CA ILE A 30 -22.32 7.60 -23.76
C ILE A 30 -21.60 7.13 -22.49
N PRO A 31 -21.74 5.84 -22.10
CA PRO A 31 -20.97 5.32 -20.97
C PRO A 31 -19.47 5.26 -21.30
N LYS A 32 -18.60 5.33 -20.28
CA LYS A 32 -17.13 5.25 -20.43
C LYS A 32 -16.69 3.94 -21.13
N GLU A 33 -17.44 2.85 -20.97
CA GLU A 33 -17.24 1.58 -21.67
C GLU A 33 -17.37 1.66 -23.20
N LYS A 34 -18.00 2.72 -23.72
CA LYS A 34 -18.12 3.01 -25.15
C LYS A 34 -17.05 3.97 -25.67
N THR A 35 -16.01 4.22 -24.88
CA THR A 35 -14.85 5.01 -25.30
C THR A 35 -13.59 4.14 -25.31
N ALA A 36 -12.60 4.51 -26.12
CA ALA A 36 -11.27 3.91 -26.15
C ALA A 36 -10.26 4.91 -25.58
N LYS A 37 -9.42 4.45 -24.66
CA LYS A 37 -8.36 5.23 -24.03
C LYS A 37 -7.03 4.89 -24.67
N ALA A 38 -6.36 5.93 -25.17
CA ALA A 38 -5.01 5.85 -25.71
C ALA A 38 -3.98 6.17 -24.62
N LEU A 39 -2.96 5.31 -24.49
CA LEU A 39 -1.77 5.56 -23.70
C LEU A 39 -0.52 5.38 -24.57
N MET A 40 0.51 6.17 -24.35
CA MET A 40 1.65 6.27 -25.27
C MET A 40 2.97 6.14 -24.51
N PHE A 41 3.80 5.20 -24.95
CA PHE A 41 5.06 4.85 -24.31
C PHE A 41 6.20 4.81 -25.32
N THR A 42 7.42 4.81 -24.82
CA THR A 42 8.64 4.51 -25.59
C THR A 42 9.32 3.30 -24.95
N ARG A 43 9.56 2.26 -25.74
CA ARG A 43 10.33 1.09 -25.30
C ARG A 43 11.79 1.45 -25.11
N ILE A 44 12.37 1.01 -24.00
CA ILE A 44 13.73 1.41 -23.61
C ILE A 44 14.80 0.69 -24.45
N SER A 45 14.56 -0.56 -24.86
CA SER A 45 15.56 -1.37 -25.56
C SER A 45 15.94 -0.85 -26.95
N ASP A 46 15.00 -0.22 -27.65
CA ASP A 46 15.16 0.19 -29.06
C ASP A 46 14.54 1.55 -29.39
N ASN A 47 14.05 2.30 -28.39
CA ASN A 47 13.34 3.57 -28.56
C ASN A 47 12.09 3.48 -29.45
N GLN A 48 11.49 2.30 -29.61
CA GLN A 48 10.25 2.16 -30.39
C GLN A 48 9.08 2.86 -29.69
N PHE A 49 8.29 3.62 -30.44
CA PHE A 49 7.04 4.21 -29.97
C PHE A 49 5.95 3.13 -29.85
N ILE A 50 5.31 3.06 -28.69
CA ILE A 50 4.27 2.09 -28.38
C ILE A 50 2.96 2.84 -28.12
N PHE A 51 1.94 2.48 -28.90
CA PHE A 51 0.59 3.02 -28.75
C PHE A 51 -0.32 1.95 -28.15
N VAL A 52 -0.83 2.20 -26.95
CA VAL A 52 -1.65 1.26 -26.19
C VAL A 52 -3.10 1.69 -26.20
N VAL A 53 -4.01 0.77 -26.51
CA VAL A 53 -5.47 1.00 -26.45
C VAL A 53 -6.12 0.09 -25.41
N VAL A 54 -6.85 0.70 -24.48
CA VAL A 54 -7.70 0.00 -23.51
C VAL A 54 -9.10 0.62 -23.51
N ARG A 55 -10.11 -0.09 -23.01
CA ARG A 55 -11.47 0.47 -22.88
C ARG A 55 -11.48 1.64 -21.87
N GLY A 56 -12.29 2.66 -22.12
CA GLY A 56 -12.18 3.94 -21.40
C GLY A 56 -12.46 3.88 -19.90
N ASP A 57 -13.31 2.96 -19.47
CA ASP A 57 -13.62 2.66 -18.07
C ASP A 57 -12.52 1.84 -17.37
N MET A 58 -11.53 1.35 -18.10
CA MET A 58 -10.47 0.48 -17.58
C MET A 58 -9.16 1.24 -17.37
N THR A 59 -8.30 0.67 -16.52
CA THR A 59 -7.00 1.24 -16.15
C THR A 59 -5.90 0.29 -16.60
N LEU A 60 -4.91 0.82 -17.30
CA LEU A 60 -3.76 0.06 -17.75
C LEU A 60 -2.94 -0.45 -16.55
N SER A 61 -2.49 -1.69 -16.62
CA SER A 61 -1.45 -2.25 -15.77
C SER A 61 -0.10 -2.14 -16.48
N GLU A 62 0.76 -1.24 -16.02
CA GLU A 62 2.12 -1.11 -16.57
C GLU A 62 2.93 -2.40 -16.44
N ALA A 63 2.71 -3.19 -15.38
CA ALA A 63 3.37 -4.47 -15.20
C ALA A 63 2.99 -5.47 -16.32
N LYS A 64 1.70 -5.55 -16.67
CA LYS A 64 1.24 -6.40 -17.78
C LYS A 64 1.76 -5.90 -19.13
N LEU A 65 1.75 -4.58 -19.35
CA LEU A 65 2.35 -3.99 -20.54
C LEU A 65 3.84 -4.36 -20.66
N LYS A 66 4.62 -4.19 -19.59
CA LYS A 66 6.06 -4.53 -19.57
C LYS A 66 6.31 -6.00 -19.88
N ASN A 67 5.47 -6.90 -19.38
CA ASN A 67 5.56 -8.32 -19.72
C ASN A 67 5.30 -8.58 -21.21
N ALA A 68 4.41 -7.82 -21.84
CA ALA A 68 4.07 -7.97 -23.25
C ALA A 68 5.11 -7.37 -24.20
N VAL A 69 5.71 -6.22 -23.85
CA VAL A 69 6.53 -5.44 -24.79
C VAL A 69 7.96 -5.16 -24.34
N GLY A 70 8.32 -5.47 -23.10
CA GLY A 70 9.58 -5.11 -22.45
C GLY A 70 9.51 -3.81 -21.66
N GLU A 71 10.66 -3.35 -21.14
CA GLU A 71 10.72 -2.13 -20.33
C GLU A 71 10.33 -0.87 -21.13
N VAL A 72 9.48 -0.04 -20.54
CA VAL A 72 8.91 1.17 -21.16
C VAL A 72 9.01 2.38 -20.25
N LYS A 73 8.97 3.56 -20.86
CA LYS A 73 8.76 4.87 -20.22
C LYS A 73 7.68 5.65 -20.95
N LEU A 74 7.12 6.70 -20.34
CA LEU A 74 6.16 7.57 -21.02
C LEU A 74 6.77 8.19 -22.30
N ALA A 75 5.98 8.27 -23.35
CA ALA A 75 6.42 8.87 -24.60
C ALA A 75 6.62 10.38 -24.46
N THR A 76 7.61 10.92 -25.17
CA THR A 76 7.82 12.37 -25.27
C THR A 76 6.84 12.99 -26.26
N ALA A 77 6.51 14.27 -26.09
CA ALA A 77 5.65 15.00 -27.04
C ALA A 77 6.18 14.95 -28.48
N GLU A 78 7.50 14.96 -28.65
CA GLU A 78 8.15 14.81 -29.96
C GLU A 78 7.85 13.44 -30.58
N SER A 79 7.96 12.35 -29.82
CA SER A 79 7.66 11.00 -30.31
C SER A 79 6.18 10.84 -30.66
N ILE A 80 5.30 11.42 -29.84
CA ILE A 80 3.85 11.42 -30.07
C ILE A 80 3.53 12.13 -31.40
N SER A 81 4.03 13.36 -31.57
CA SER A 81 3.79 14.15 -32.79
C SER A 81 4.37 13.47 -34.05
N LYS A 82 5.58 12.90 -33.97
CA LYS A 82 6.19 12.17 -35.10
C LYS A 82 5.37 10.96 -35.55
N SER A 83 4.70 10.27 -34.62
CA SER A 83 3.82 9.14 -34.95
C SER A 83 2.51 9.55 -35.63
N GLY A 84 2.17 10.84 -35.61
CA GLY A 84 0.89 11.37 -36.07
C GLY A 84 -0.21 11.31 -35.01
N ALA A 85 0.10 10.96 -33.77
CA ALA A 85 -0.85 10.99 -32.65
C ALA A 85 -0.98 12.40 -32.07
N GLU A 86 -2.17 12.71 -31.54
CA GLU A 86 -2.46 13.99 -30.87
C GLU A 86 -2.91 13.72 -29.42
N ALA A 87 -2.20 14.25 -28.43
CA ALA A 87 -2.48 13.95 -27.04
C ALA A 87 -3.89 14.42 -26.62
N GLY A 88 -4.66 13.52 -25.99
CA GLY A 88 -6.07 13.77 -25.65
C GLY A 88 -7.06 13.57 -26.80
N TYR A 89 -6.57 13.41 -28.04
CA TYR A 89 -7.37 13.15 -29.24
C TYR A 89 -6.76 12.02 -30.07
N ALA A 90 -6.02 11.10 -29.46
CA ALA A 90 -5.30 10.07 -30.19
C ALA A 90 -6.09 8.78 -30.41
N SER A 91 -5.79 8.09 -31.51
CA SER A 91 -6.19 6.70 -31.77
C SER A 91 -5.15 6.01 -32.67
N PRO A 92 -5.19 4.68 -32.81
CA PRO A 92 -4.25 3.96 -33.69
C PRO A 92 -4.51 4.18 -35.19
N ILE A 93 -5.61 4.85 -35.56
CA ILE A 93 -6.02 5.00 -36.96
C ILE A 93 -5.08 5.99 -37.68
N GLY A 94 -4.27 5.46 -38.61
CA GLY A 94 -3.38 6.26 -39.44
C GLY A 94 -2.05 6.65 -38.79
N LEU A 95 -1.70 6.06 -37.64
CA LEU A 95 -0.39 6.26 -37.03
C LEU A 95 0.74 5.66 -37.88
N LYS A 96 1.93 6.24 -37.73
CA LYS A 96 3.15 5.81 -38.42
C LYS A 96 4.21 5.39 -37.41
N ASP A 97 5.01 4.39 -37.78
CA ASP A 97 6.16 3.89 -37.00
C ASP A 97 5.84 3.60 -35.52
N ALA A 98 4.62 3.11 -35.27
CA ALA A 98 4.10 2.79 -33.95
C ALA A 98 3.88 1.28 -33.81
N LEU A 99 4.28 0.71 -32.68
CA LEU A 99 3.83 -0.62 -32.26
C LEU A 99 2.47 -0.45 -31.57
N ILE A 100 1.40 -0.95 -32.19
CA ILE A 100 0.05 -0.87 -31.65
C ILE A 100 -0.21 -2.10 -30.79
N VAL A 101 -0.61 -1.84 -29.56
CA VAL A 101 -0.85 -2.85 -28.52
C VAL A 101 -2.23 -2.62 -27.96
N VAL A 102 -3.08 -3.63 -27.92
CA VAL A 102 -4.47 -3.48 -27.45
C VAL A 102 -4.81 -4.49 -26.38
N ASP A 103 -5.67 -4.08 -25.45
CA ASP A 103 -6.25 -4.98 -24.47
C ASP A 103 -7.15 -6.03 -25.14
N ASP A 104 -7.21 -7.24 -24.59
CA ASP A 104 -7.95 -8.38 -25.16
C ASP A 104 -9.47 -8.19 -25.23
N LEU A 105 -10.01 -7.18 -24.53
CA LEU A 105 -11.40 -6.76 -24.62
C LEU A 105 -11.66 -5.83 -25.82
N ILE A 106 -10.65 -5.19 -26.39
CA ILE A 106 -10.80 -4.26 -27.53
C ILE A 106 -11.36 -4.96 -28.78
N PRO A 107 -10.87 -6.14 -29.22
CA PRO A 107 -11.48 -6.88 -30.34
C PRO A 107 -12.95 -7.23 -30.13
N GLN A 108 -13.41 -7.30 -28.88
CA GLN A 108 -14.79 -7.62 -28.49
C GLN A 108 -15.63 -6.35 -28.27
N SER A 109 -15.04 -5.16 -28.35
CA SER A 109 -15.68 -3.89 -28.06
C SER A 109 -16.04 -3.16 -29.34
N SER A 110 -17.30 -3.26 -29.76
CA SER A 110 -17.77 -2.63 -31.00
C SER A 110 -18.21 -1.18 -30.79
N ASN A 111 -17.98 -0.39 -31.84
CA ASN A 111 -18.41 1.00 -32.00
C ASN A 111 -17.92 1.92 -30.87
N LEU A 112 -16.61 1.91 -30.59
CA LEU A 112 -16.01 2.78 -29.58
C LEU A 112 -15.80 4.21 -30.11
N ALA A 113 -15.94 5.21 -29.24
CA ALA A 113 -15.45 6.55 -29.49
C ALA A 113 -13.94 6.63 -29.16
N ALA A 114 -13.13 7.09 -30.11
CA ALA A 114 -11.68 7.24 -29.95
C ALA A 114 -11.21 8.55 -30.59
N GLY A 115 -10.02 9.02 -30.25
CA GLY A 115 -9.51 10.27 -30.80
C GLY A 115 -9.32 10.26 -32.32
N ALA A 116 -9.48 11.40 -32.99
CA ALA A 116 -9.32 11.48 -34.45
C ALA A 116 -7.88 11.76 -34.92
N ASN A 117 -6.90 11.75 -34.01
CA ASN A 117 -5.55 12.26 -34.20
C ASN A 117 -5.52 13.74 -34.61
N GLU A 118 -6.54 14.50 -34.20
CA GLU A 118 -6.71 15.91 -34.51
C GLU A 118 -7.39 16.63 -33.34
N VAL A 119 -6.83 17.77 -32.93
CA VAL A 119 -7.34 18.54 -31.79
C VAL A 119 -8.81 18.92 -32.01
N GLY A 120 -9.64 18.58 -31.02
CA GLY A 120 -11.06 18.92 -31.04
C GLY A 120 -11.92 17.94 -31.82
N TYR A 121 -11.38 16.80 -32.30
CA TYR A 121 -12.16 15.80 -33.03
C TYR A 121 -11.97 14.38 -32.49
N HIS A 122 -13.05 13.61 -32.53
CA HIS A 122 -13.05 12.18 -32.25
C HIS A 122 -13.69 11.41 -33.40
N PHE A 123 -13.28 10.17 -33.57
CA PHE A 123 -14.04 9.18 -34.32
C PHE A 123 -15.08 8.53 -33.40
N ILE A 124 -16.30 8.39 -33.89
CA ILE A 124 -17.30 7.49 -33.31
C ILE A 124 -17.42 6.24 -34.17
N ASN A 125 -17.91 5.17 -33.56
CA ASN A 125 -18.08 3.87 -34.19
C ASN A 125 -16.76 3.24 -34.68
N THR A 126 -15.66 3.45 -33.97
CA THR A 126 -14.40 2.76 -34.27
C THR A 126 -14.52 1.27 -33.94
N ASN A 127 -13.95 0.42 -34.80
CA ASN A 127 -13.97 -1.03 -34.67
C ASN A 127 -12.60 -1.62 -35.01
N TYR A 128 -12.07 -2.41 -34.07
CA TYR A 128 -10.88 -3.23 -34.29
C TYR A 128 -11.09 -4.20 -35.46
N GLY A 129 -10.05 -4.42 -36.27
CA GLY A 129 -10.09 -5.25 -37.47
C GLY A 129 -10.59 -4.53 -38.73
N ARG A 130 -11.55 -3.61 -38.59
CA ARG A 130 -12.06 -2.78 -39.71
C ARG A 130 -11.25 -1.49 -39.89
N ASP A 131 -11.08 -0.72 -38.82
CA ASP A 131 -10.49 0.64 -38.91
C ASP A 131 -9.00 0.65 -38.57
N TYR A 132 -8.56 -0.30 -37.75
CA TYR A 132 -7.17 -0.49 -37.36
C TYR A 132 -6.92 -1.94 -36.92
N GLN A 133 -5.67 -2.36 -36.93
CA GLN A 133 -5.20 -3.63 -36.38
C GLN A 133 -4.08 -3.35 -35.38
N ALA A 134 -3.72 -4.37 -34.60
CA ALA A 134 -2.65 -4.29 -33.61
C ALA A 134 -1.69 -5.45 -33.80
N GLU A 135 -0.40 -5.20 -33.60
CA GLU A 135 0.62 -6.24 -33.62
C GLU A 135 0.52 -7.14 -32.38
N ILE A 136 0.04 -6.60 -31.26
CA ILE A 136 -0.10 -7.33 -29.99
C ILE A 136 -1.50 -7.13 -29.41
N VAL A 137 -2.15 -8.25 -29.08
CA VAL A 137 -3.39 -8.30 -28.28
C VAL A 137 -3.05 -9.07 -27.00
N ALA A 138 -3.26 -8.46 -25.84
CA ALA A 138 -2.91 -9.05 -24.55
C ALA A 138 -3.85 -8.56 -23.43
N ASP A 139 -3.87 -9.25 -22.29
CA ASP A 139 -4.46 -8.73 -21.06
C ASP A 139 -3.58 -7.58 -20.54
N LEU A 140 -4.10 -6.36 -20.56
CA LEU A 140 -3.33 -5.15 -20.23
C LEU A 140 -3.90 -4.37 -19.05
N VAL A 141 -5.06 -4.74 -18.53
CA VAL A 141 -5.80 -3.93 -17.56
C VAL A 141 -5.65 -4.42 -16.13
N LEU A 142 -5.80 -3.51 -15.16
CA LEU A 142 -5.88 -3.86 -13.75
C LEU A 142 -7.23 -4.54 -13.46
N ALA A 143 -7.18 -5.65 -12.74
CA ALA A 143 -8.38 -6.25 -12.14
C ALA A 143 -8.97 -5.30 -11.09
N LYS A 144 -10.29 -5.33 -10.96
CA LYS A 144 -11.06 -4.54 -10.00
C LYS A 144 -11.69 -5.46 -8.96
N ALA A 145 -12.12 -4.86 -7.85
CA ALA A 145 -13.02 -5.56 -6.93
C ALA A 145 -14.26 -6.03 -7.70
N ASP A 146 -14.81 -7.18 -7.28
CA ASP A 146 -15.93 -7.88 -7.92
C ASP A 146 -15.67 -8.52 -9.29
N ASP A 147 -14.53 -8.29 -9.94
CA ASP A 147 -14.16 -9.05 -11.13
C ASP A 147 -14.11 -10.55 -10.81
N ALA A 148 -14.42 -11.39 -11.80
CA ALA A 148 -14.37 -12.84 -11.62
C ALA A 148 -12.93 -13.35 -11.62
N CYS A 149 -12.55 -14.15 -10.63
CA CYS A 149 -11.26 -14.81 -10.58
C CYS A 149 -11.10 -15.77 -11.77
N VAL A 150 -9.99 -15.66 -12.50
CA VAL A 150 -9.68 -16.52 -13.66
C VAL A 150 -9.57 -18.01 -13.33
N ASN A 151 -9.34 -18.38 -12.07
CA ASN A 151 -9.19 -19.76 -11.64
C ASN A 151 -10.48 -20.39 -11.12
N CYS A 152 -11.27 -19.65 -10.33
CA CYS A 152 -12.44 -20.21 -9.64
C CYS A 152 -13.76 -19.47 -9.90
N GLY A 153 -13.74 -18.35 -10.63
CA GLY A 153 -14.92 -17.54 -10.94
C GLY A 153 -15.48 -16.71 -9.78
N ASN A 154 -14.97 -16.89 -8.55
CA ASN A 154 -15.38 -16.08 -7.40
C ASN A 154 -14.96 -14.62 -7.57
N LYS A 155 -15.71 -13.73 -6.94
CA LYS A 155 -15.43 -12.29 -6.93
C LYS A 155 -14.09 -11.98 -6.26
N LEU A 156 -13.29 -11.16 -6.91
CA LEU A 156 -12.07 -10.61 -6.35
C LEU A 156 -12.36 -9.52 -5.31
N SER A 157 -11.50 -9.42 -4.30
CA SER A 157 -11.51 -8.32 -3.33
C SER A 157 -10.13 -7.68 -3.25
N ASN A 158 -10.11 -6.39 -2.94
CA ASN A 158 -8.88 -5.63 -2.76
C ASN A 158 -8.52 -5.60 -1.27
N GLN A 159 -7.25 -5.82 -0.97
CA GLN A 159 -6.69 -5.69 0.38
C GLN A 159 -5.43 -4.84 0.31
N ASN A 160 -5.22 -4.01 1.32
CA ASN A 160 -3.97 -3.29 1.49
C ASN A 160 -3.02 -4.14 2.33
N ALA A 161 -1.77 -4.21 1.92
CA ALA A 161 -0.75 -4.98 2.61
C ALA A 161 0.60 -4.24 2.57
N ILE A 162 1.42 -4.50 3.58
CA ILE A 162 2.80 -4.04 3.65
C ILE A 162 3.70 -5.19 3.20
N VAL A 163 4.60 -4.94 2.26
CA VAL A 163 5.54 -5.95 1.76
C VAL A 163 6.64 -6.16 2.80
N LEU A 164 6.65 -7.32 3.48
CA LEU A 164 7.63 -7.62 4.52
C LEU A 164 8.94 -8.20 3.96
N LYS A 165 8.86 -8.87 2.80
CA LYS A 165 9.98 -9.59 2.18
C LYS A 165 9.77 -9.69 0.67
N THR A 166 10.87 -9.57 -0.08
CA THR A 166 10.96 -9.99 -1.48
C THR A 166 11.82 -11.26 -1.60
N ASN A 167 11.95 -11.83 -2.80
CA ASN A 167 12.76 -13.05 -2.97
C ASN A 167 14.22 -12.90 -2.47
N ASN A 168 14.76 -11.68 -2.48
CA ASN A 168 16.17 -11.43 -2.21
C ASN A 168 16.43 -10.70 -0.89
N GLU A 169 15.41 -10.12 -0.24
CA GLU A 169 15.63 -9.21 0.89
C GLU A 169 14.43 -9.16 1.86
N PHE A 170 14.72 -8.97 3.15
CA PHE A 170 13.74 -8.60 4.17
C PHE A 170 13.67 -7.09 4.33
N HIS A 171 12.46 -6.53 4.32
CA HIS A 171 12.22 -5.12 4.57
C HIS A 171 12.02 -4.89 6.07
N PHE A 172 13.12 -4.73 6.82
CA PHE A 172 13.08 -4.61 8.28
C PHE A 172 12.23 -3.43 8.78
N GLU A 173 12.25 -2.30 8.09
CA GLU A 173 11.39 -1.15 8.41
C GLU A 173 9.91 -1.51 8.32
N ASN A 174 9.51 -2.23 7.27
CA ASN A 174 8.15 -2.70 7.07
C ASN A 174 7.73 -3.74 8.10
N ILE A 175 8.67 -4.58 8.56
CA ILE A 175 8.42 -5.53 9.63
C ILE A 175 8.13 -4.79 10.94
N LEU A 176 8.92 -3.77 11.27
CA LEU A 176 8.68 -2.94 12.45
C LEU A 176 7.35 -2.20 12.37
N LEU A 177 7.00 -1.63 11.20
CA LEU A 177 5.70 -1.01 10.97
C LEU A 177 4.55 -2.00 11.14
N ALA A 178 4.65 -3.19 10.54
CA ALA A 178 3.63 -4.21 10.66
C ALA A 178 3.45 -4.69 12.11
N LEU A 179 4.53 -4.80 12.87
CA LEU A 179 4.47 -5.09 14.30
C LEU A 179 3.79 -3.97 15.08
N ALA A 180 4.12 -2.70 14.81
CA ALA A 180 3.47 -1.57 15.46
C ALA A 180 1.96 -1.52 15.14
N GLU A 181 1.58 -1.69 13.87
CA GLU A 181 0.18 -1.76 13.44
C GLU A 181 -0.58 -2.94 14.07
N SER A 182 0.08 -4.08 14.28
CA SER A 182 -0.56 -5.27 14.86
C SER A 182 -0.60 -5.25 16.39
N TYR A 183 0.33 -4.55 17.03
CA TYR A 183 0.56 -4.57 18.48
C TYR A 183 0.66 -3.15 19.04
N HIS A 184 -0.48 -2.47 19.08
CA HIS A 184 -0.64 -1.18 19.75
C HIS A 184 -1.99 -1.08 20.45
N ASP A 185 -2.13 -0.05 21.27
CA ASP A 185 -3.40 0.48 21.73
C ASP A 185 -3.36 2.02 21.71
N GLU A 186 -4.42 2.66 22.21
CA GLU A 186 -4.54 4.13 22.28
C GLU A 186 -3.40 4.84 23.05
N LYS A 187 -2.61 4.11 23.83
CA LYS A 187 -1.52 4.65 24.65
C LYS A 187 -0.13 4.35 24.11
N GLY A 188 -0.01 3.47 23.12
CA GLY A 188 1.27 3.13 22.48
C GLY A 188 1.44 1.66 22.20
N LEU A 189 2.69 1.21 22.15
CA LEU A 189 3.05 -0.14 21.71
C LEU A 189 2.67 -1.20 22.75
N THR A 190 2.32 -2.39 22.27
CA THR A 190 1.97 -3.56 23.09
C THR A 190 2.74 -4.80 22.65
N PHE A 191 4.01 -4.62 22.28
CA PHE A 191 4.83 -5.69 21.72
C PHE A 191 4.88 -6.94 22.61
N PRO A 192 4.77 -8.14 22.01
CA PRO A 192 5.06 -9.36 22.74
C PRO A 192 6.56 -9.43 23.06
N LYS A 193 6.92 -10.25 24.04
CA LYS A 193 8.29 -10.42 24.52
C LYS A 193 9.33 -10.59 23.40
N SER A 194 9.02 -11.40 22.39
CA SER A 194 9.93 -11.71 21.28
C SER A 194 10.34 -10.50 20.42
N PHE A 195 9.55 -9.42 20.45
CA PHE A 195 9.77 -8.23 19.62
C PHE A 195 9.97 -6.95 20.44
N SER A 196 9.85 -7.04 21.77
CA SER A 196 10.05 -5.87 22.61
C SER A 196 11.53 -5.52 22.73
N PRO A 197 11.92 -4.22 22.73
CA PRO A 197 13.31 -3.82 22.93
C PRO A 197 13.84 -4.22 24.32
N PHE A 198 12.96 -4.26 25.33
CA PHE A 198 13.28 -4.70 26.69
C PHE A 198 12.14 -5.51 27.25
N ASP A 199 12.45 -6.59 27.95
CA ASP A 199 11.45 -7.43 28.61
C ASP A 199 10.70 -6.63 29.70
N VAL A 200 11.45 -5.82 30.45
CA VAL A 200 10.98 -5.12 31.64
C VAL A 200 11.25 -3.62 31.58
N TYR A 201 10.23 -2.82 31.86
CA TYR A 201 10.37 -1.41 32.23
C TYR A 201 10.43 -1.28 33.75
N LEU A 202 11.61 -1.02 34.30
CA LEU A 202 11.80 -0.79 35.73
C LEU A 202 11.69 0.70 36.03
N MET A 203 10.65 1.09 36.76
CA MET A 203 10.36 2.48 37.07
C MET A 203 10.72 2.81 38.51
N HIS A 204 11.65 3.74 38.68
CA HIS A 204 11.90 4.35 39.99
C HIS A 204 10.94 5.53 40.23
N VAL A 205 10.17 5.45 41.33
CA VAL A 205 9.33 6.53 41.83
C VAL A 205 9.92 7.02 43.16
N PRO A 206 10.39 8.28 43.25
CA PRO A 206 11.02 8.80 44.46
C PRO A 206 10.13 8.71 45.71
N GLY A 207 10.67 8.11 46.77
CA GLY A 207 10.05 8.10 48.10
C GLY A 207 10.38 9.35 48.92
N LYS A 208 9.58 9.59 49.97
CA LYS A 208 9.78 10.69 50.92
C LYS A 208 10.62 10.29 52.14
N THR A 209 10.54 9.03 52.53
CA THR A 209 11.13 8.48 53.76
C THR A 209 12.07 7.30 53.50
N ILE A 210 11.80 6.52 52.45
CA ILE A 210 12.62 5.38 52.04
C ILE A 210 13.51 5.76 50.85
N ASN A 211 14.75 5.28 50.85
CA ASN A 211 15.63 5.36 49.69
C ASN A 211 15.17 4.38 48.59
N THR A 212 14.12 4.77 47.87
CA THR A 212 13.53 3.99 46.77
C THR A 212 14.50 3.79 45.60
N LYS A 213 15.51 4.67 45.45
CA LYS A 213 16.46 4.63 44.35
C LYS A 213 17.43 3.47 44.49
N GLU A 214 18.05 3.36 45.67
CA GLU A 214 18.97 2.27 46.01
C GLU A 214 18.27 0.91 45.83
N ARG A 215 17.01 0.80 46.28
CA ARG A 215 16.25 -0.44 46.11
C ARG A 215 15.92 -0.75 44.64
N ALA A 216 15.64 0.27 43.83
CA ALA A 216 15.44 0.08 42.40
C ALA A 216 16.74 -0.37 41.70
N GLU A 217 17.88 0.18 42.08
CA GLU A 217 19.20 -0.22 41.57
C GLU A 217 19.52 -1.69 41.93
N GLU A 218 19.22 -2.13 43.15
CA GLU A 218 19.37 -3.53 43.55
C GLU A 218 18.51 -4.47 42.70
N ILE A 219 17.24 -4.11 42.46
CA ILE A 219 16.33 -4.90 41.61
C ILE A 219 16.86 -4.95 40.17
N TYR A 220 17.33 -3.81 39.64
CA TYR A 220 17.93 -3.75 38.31
C TYR A 220 19.08 -4.75 38.17
N GLN A 221 20.00 -4.78 39.14
CA GLN A 221 21.11 -5.73 39.11
C GLN A 221 20.65 -7.18 39.23
N GLN A 222 19.65 -7.47 40.07
CA GLN A 222 19.11 -8.83 40.20
C GLN A 222 18.50 -9.34 38.88
N LEU A 223 17.70 -8.51 38.21
CA LEU A 223 17.08 -8.85 36.92
C LEU A 223 18.13 -9.01 35.82
N LYS A 224 19.11 -8.10 35.76
CA LYS A 224 20.21 -8.17 34.80
C LYS A 224 21.06 -9.43 34.99
N ASN A 225 21.36 -9.79 36.24
CA ASN A 225 22.07 -11.03 36.58
C ASN A 225 21.26 -12.29 36.23
N ALA A 226 19.94 -12.19 36.14
CA ALA A 226 19.06 -13.25 35.66
C ALA A 226 18.92 -13.27 34.11
N GLY A 227 19.66 -12.42 33.38
CA GLY A 227 19.63 -12.35 31.92
C GLY A 227 18.40 -11.66 31.33
N ILE A 228 17.64 -10.92 32.15
CA ILE A 228 16.44 -10.21 31.72
C ILE A 228 16.86 -8.85 31.14
N SER A 229 16.31 -8.49 29.98
CA SER A 229 16.53 -7.18 29.37
C SER A 229 15.68 -6.12 30.09
N VAL A 230 16.33 -5.16 30.75
CA VAL A 230 15.66 -4.15 31.58
C VAL A 230 15.95 -2.74 31.09
N LEU A 231 14.90 -1.98 30.81
CA LEU A 231 14.95 -0.53 30.68
C LEU A 231 14.72 0.08 32.07
N PHE A 232 15.76 0.68 32.64
CA PHE A 232 15.67 1.33 33.94
C PHE A 232 15.39 2.83 33.78
N ASP A 233 14.22 3.29 34.22
CA ASP A 233 13.83 4.70 34.24
C ASP A 233 14.14 5.34 35.60
N ASP A 234 15.41 5.76 35.75
CA ASP A 234 15.95 6.45 36.91
C ASP A 234 15.91 7.99 36.79
N ARG A 235 15.29 8.52 35.72
CA ARG A 235 15.21 9.96 35.42
C ARG A 235 14.58 10.74 36.56
N ASP A 236 14.99 12.00 36.72
CA ASP A 236 14.33 12.95 37.62
C ASP A 236 13.11 13.58 36.93
N GLU A 237 12.06 12.78 36.75
CA GLU A 237 10.82 13.14 36.07
C GLU A 237 9.59 12.79 36.91
N ARG A 238 8.49 13.50 36.68
CA ARG A 238 7.22 13.23 37.38
C ARG A 238 6.73 11.83 37.05
N ALA A 239 6.23 11.10 38.05
CA ALA A 239 5.74 9.74 37.89
C ALA A 239 4.73 9.59 36.73
N GLY A 240 3.81 10.54 36.56
CA GLY A 240 2.86 10.55 35.45
C GLY A 240 3.52 10.60 34.06
N VAL A 241 4.63 11.32 33.92
CA VAL A 241 5.40 11.36 32.66
C VAL A 241 6.05 10.01 32.41
N LYS A 242 6.69 9.43 33.43
CA LYS A 242 7.28 8.09 33.34
C LYS A 242 6.25 7.02 32.99
N PHE A 243 5.04 7.09 33.56
CA PHE A 243 3.96 6.16 33.24
C PHE A 243 3.50 6.27 31.79
N ASN A 244 3.40 7.50 31.26
CA ASN A 244 3.06 7.71 29.86
C ASN A 244 4.17 7.18 28.93
N ASP A 245 5.44 7.46 29.23
CA ASP A 245 6.57 6.97 28.46
C ASP A 245 6.64 5.42 28.47
N ALA A 246 6.39 4.81 29.63
CA ALA A 246 6.34 3.35 29.75
C ALA A 246 5.19 2.73 28.92
N ASP A 247 4.01 3.36 28.94
CA ASP A 247 2.86 2.91 28.15
C ASP A 247 3.15 3.11 26.63
N LEU A 248 3.86 4.17 26.24
CA LEU A 248 4.28 4.45 24.87
C LEU A 248 5.31 3.43 24.35
N ILE A 249 6.38 3.20 25.12
CA ILE A 249 7.48 2.27 24.77
C ILE A 249 6.99 0.83 24.71
N GLY A 250 6.08 0.43 25.61
CA GLY A 250 5.36 -0.83 25.48
C GLY A 250 6.13 -2.08 25.90
N CYS A 251 7.06 -1.99 26.86
CA CYS A 251 7.68 -3.20 27.43
C CYS A 251 6.61 -4.13 28.02
N PRO A 252 6.68 -5.46 27.79
CA PRO A 252 5.66 -6.43 28.20
C PRO A 252 5.29 -6.34 29.69
N LEU A 253 6.29 -6.10 30.54
CA LEU A 253 6.12 -5.98 31.98
C LEU A 253 6.70 -4.66 32.49
N ARG A 254 5.92 -3.94 33.31
CA ARG A 254 6.41 -2.80 34.08
C ARG A 254 6.52 -3.20 35.55
N ILE A 255 7.65 -2.85 36.16
CA ILE A 255 7.89 -2.97 37.60
C ILE A 255 8.00 -1.56 38.17
N THR A 256 7.09 -1.18 39.06
CA THR A 256 7.14 0.11 39.75
C THR A 256 7.75 -0.05 41.13
N VAL A 257 8.85 0.64 41.37
CA VAL A 257 9.53 0.72 42.67
C VAL A 257 9.14 2.03 43.31
N GLY A 258 8.11 1.99 44.16
CA GLY A 258 7.58 3.14 44.87
C GLY A 258 7.48 2.90 46.38
N GLU A 259 7.50 3.98 47.15
CA GLU A 259 7.56 3.95 48.61
C GLU A 259 6.43 3.12 49.27
N LYS A 260 5.19 3.25 48.79
CA LYS A 260 4.02 2.56 49.36
C LYS A 260 4.16 1.03 49.33
N ALA A 261 4.60 0.48 48.20
CA ALA A 261 4.78 -0.96 48.06
C ALA A 261 6.03 -1.43 48.83
N LEU A 262 7.11 -0.64 48.78
CA LEU A 262 8.36 -0.97 49.45
C LEU A 262 8.25 -0.99 50.99
N GLN A 263 7.37 -0.19 51.59
CA GLN A 263 7.08 -0.26 53.03
C GLN A 263 6.61 -1.65 53.48
N ASN A 264 5.98 -2.41 52.58
CA ASN A 264 5.54 -3.78 52.83
C ASN A 264 6.50 -4.84 52.23
N GLY A 265 7.69 -4.43 51.78
CA GLY A 265 8.65 -5.33 51.14
C GLY A 265 8.22 -5.81 49.74
N MET A 266 7.42 -5.02 49.02
CA MET A 266 6.85 -5.38 47.72
C MET A 266 7.17 -4.38 46.60
N VAL A 267 6.92 -4.79 45.35
CA VAL A 267 6.87 -3.94 44.16
C VAL A 267 5.55 -4.14 43.43
N GLU A 268 5.18 -3.18 42.58
CA GLU A 268 4.00 -3.30 41.72
C GLU A 268 4.40 -3.82 40.34
N LEU A 269 3.71 -4.84 39.86
CA LEU A 269 3.83 -5.39 38.52
C LEU A 269 2.61 -5.01 37.69
N LYS A 270 2.85 -4.64 36.44
CA LYS A 270 1.78 -4.43 35.47
C LYS A 270 2.18 -4.99 34.11
N LYS A 271 1.40 -5.93 33.58
CA LYS A 271 1.54 -6.38 32.19
C LYS A 271 0.99 -5.30 31.26
N ARG A 272 1.70 -4.95 30.18
CA ARG A 272 1.33 -3.84 29.29
C ARG A 272 -0.06 -3.98 28.67
N THR A 273 -0.48 -5.21 28.40
CA THR A 273 -1.78 -5.54 27.78
C THR A 273 -2.91 -5.76 28.78
N LEU A 274 -2.62 -5.79 30.08
CA LEU A 274 -3.63 -6.02 31.11
C LEU A 274 -3.85 -4.77 31.98
N GLN A 275 -5.04 -4.66 32.54
CA GLN A 275 -5.39 -3.57 33.45
C GLN A 275 -5.02 -3.87 34.90
N ASN A 276 -4.89 -5.15 35.27
CA ASN A 276 -4.64 -5.54 36.65
C ASN A 276 -3.22 -5.16 37.09
N LEU A 277 -3.14 -4.64 38.30
CA LEU A 277 -1.91 -4.43 39.03
C LEU A 277 -1.70 -5.62 39.96
N GLU A 278 -0.53 -6.24 39.92
CA GLU A 278 -0.15 -7.33 40.82
C GLU A 278 0.94 -6.84 41.78
N LEU A 279 0.94 -7.30 43.03
CA LEU A 279 2.01 -7.02 43.98
C LEU A 279 2.94 -8.23 44.06
N LEU A 280 4.24 -7.99 44.04
CA LEU A 280 5.26 -9.03 44.16
C LEU A 280 6.19 -8.71 45.32
N GLU A 281 6.38 -9.67 46.22
CA GLU A 281 7.38 -9.60 47.28
C GLU A 281 8.80 -9.55 46.69
N LEU A 282 9.67 -8.73 47.29
CA LEU A 282 11.02 -8.50 46.79
C LEU A 282 11.86 -9.78 46.72
N GLU A 283 11.61 -10.74 47.60
CA GLU A 283 12.28 -12.05 47.61
C GLU A 283 11.99 -12.86 46.34
N ASN A 284 10.84 -12.60 45.71
CA ASN A 284 10.35 -13.29 44.52
C ASN A 284 10.71 -12.59 43.21
N ILE A 285 11.52 -11.52 43.22
CA ILE A 285 11.96 -10.79 42.01
C ILE A 285 12.64 -11.71 40.99
N LYS A 286 13.31 -12.78 41.45
CA LYS A 286 13.94 -13.77 40.55
C LYS A 286 12.91 -14.58 39.73
N ASN A 287 11.65 -14.57 40.12
CA ASN A 287 10.57 -15.30 39.43
C ASN A 287 9.93 -14.52 38.27
N ILE A 288 10.39 -13.30 38.00
CA ILE A 288 9.90 -12.44 36.90
C ILE A 288 9.81 -13.14 35.52
N PRO A 289 10.69 -14.09 35.15
CA PRO A 289 10.52 -14.83 33.90
C PRO A 289 9.17 -15.56 33.74
N HIS A 290 8.45 -15.89 34.82
CA HIS A 290 7.12 -16.50 34.77
C HIS A 290 6.00 -15.50 34.40
N PHE A 291 6.29 -14.20 34.51
CA PHE A 291 5.33 -13.13 34.23
C PHE A 291 5.45 -12.58 32.80
N LEU A 292 6.54 -12.93 32.09
CA LEU A 292 6.90 -12.51 30.73
C LEU A 292 6.52 -13.57 29.69
#